data_AF-D4GCA4-F1
#
_entry.id   AF-D4GCA4-F1
#
_cell.length_a   1.000
_cell.length_b   1.000
_cell.length_c   1.000
_cell.angle_alpha   90.00
_cell.angle_beta   90.00
_cell.angle_gamma   90.00
#
_symmetry.space_group_name_H-M   'P 1'
#
loop_
_entity.id
_entity.type
_entity.pdbx_description
1 polymer ?
#
loop_
_entity_poly.entity_id
_entity_poly.type
_entity_poly.pdbx_seq_one_letter_code
_entity_poly.pdbx_strand_id
1 'polypeptide(L)'
;MADLTKRIQNAGTEVVEAKAGGGSATLSMGQAAARFGLSLVRALNGEANVVECAYVEGDGEHARFFSQPLLLGKNGVAERKPVGALSPFEQQALDGMLETLKKDIAQGEAFVKQ
;
A
#
# COMPACT_ATOMS: atom_id res chain seq x y z
N MET A 1 -18.42 2.42 8.86
CA MET A 1 -17.23 2.69 8.03
C MET A 1 -16.18 3.49 8.78
N ALA A 2 -16.50 4.70 9.28
CA ALA A 2 -15.54 5.58 9.95
C ALA A 2 -14.72 4.91 11.08
N ASP A 3 -15.35 4.20 12.02
CA ASP A 3 -14.64 3.57 13.14
C ASP A 3 -13.66 2.47 12.68
N LEU A 4 -14.08 1.66 11.70
CA LEU A 4 -13.23 0.61 11.15
C LEU A 4 -12.05 1.22 10.36
N THR A 5 -12.30 2.24 9.55
CA THR A 5 -11.25 2.98 8.82
C THR A 5 -10.24 3.58 9.79
N LYS A 6 -10.72 4.25 10.85
CA LYS A 6 -9.86 4.83 11.89
C LYS A 6 -9.00 3.76 12.57
N ARG A 7 -9.58 2.60 12.89
CA ARG A 7 -8.83 1.50 13.50
C ARG A 7 -7.77 0.92 12.57
N ILE A 8 -8.09 0.74 11.28
CA ILE A 8 -7.12 0.26 10.28
C ILE A 8 -5.94 1.23 10.15
N GLN A 9 -6.21 2.53 10.05
CA GLN A 9 -5.17 3.56 9.92
C GLN A 9 -4.25 3.64 11.14
N ASN A 10 -4.78 3.37 12.35
CA ASN A 10 -4.04 3.48 13.61
C ASN A 10 -3.53 2.14 14.16
N ALA A 11 -3.73 1.02 13.46
CA ALA A 11 -3.37 -0.31 13.95
C ALA A 11 -1.87 -0.44 14.30
N GLY A 12 -0.98 0.25 13.58
CA GLY A 12 0.44 0.30 13.91
C GLY A 12 0.73 0.99 15.24
N THR A 13 0.07 2.13 15.49
CA THR A 13 0.15 2.89 16.75
C THR A 13 -0.37 2.05 17.91
N GLU A 14 -1.53 1.39 17.75
CA GLU A 14 -2.11 0.50 18.77
C GLU A 14 -1.11 -0.60 19.19
N VAL A 15 -0.34 -1.15 18.26
CA VAL A 15 0.68 -2.17 18.58
C VAL A 15 1.88 -1.58 19.31
N VAL A 16 2.34 -0.37 18.96
CA VAL A 16 3.45 0.30 19.65
C VAL A 16 3.07 0.61 21.09
N GLU A 17 1.85 1.11 21.31
CA GLU A 17 1.30 1.38 22.63
C GLU A 17 1.13 0.10 23.45
N ALA A 18 0.57 -0.96 22.86
CA ALA A 18 0.41 -2.25 23.52
C ALA A 18 1.75 -2.91 23.89
N LYS A 19 2.81 -2.63 23.13
CA LYS A 19 4.18 -3.06 23.44
C LYS A 19 4.92 -2.11 24.39
N ALA A 20 4.27 -1.08 24.92
CA ALA A 20 4.84 -0.08 25.83
C ALA A 20 6.17 0.51 25.32
N GLY A 21 6.26 0.80 24.01
CA GLY A 21 7.47 1.33 23.39
C GLY A 21 8.55 0.28 23.06
N GLY A 22 8.31 -1.01 23.31
CA GLY A 22 9.19 -2.13 22.97
C GLY A 22 9.27 -2.47 21.47
N GLY A 23 8.94 -1.51 20.59
CA GLY A 23 8.93 -1.67 19.13
C GLY A 23 7.53 -1.81 18.51
N SER A 24 7.49 -1.91 17.19
CA SER A 24 6.26 -1.93 16.39
C SER A 24 5.80 -3.35 16.01
N ALA A 25 4.84 -3.46 15.09
CA ALA A 25 4.34 -4.73 14.57
C ALA A 25 5.43 -5.54 13.86
N THR A 26 5.80 -6.69 14.45
CA THR A 26 6.84 -7.57 13.92
C THR A 26 6.26 -8.83 13.28
N LEU A 27 5.54 -9.65 14.06
CA LEU A 27 5.03 -10.94 13.58
C LEU A 27 3.95 -10.79 12.50
N SER A 28 3.01 -9.87 12.69
CA SER A 28 1.98 -9.58 11.69
C SER A 28 2.58 -9.00 10.41
N MET A 29 3.60 -8.14 10.52
CA MET A 29 4.33 -7.63 9.35
C MET A 29 5.12 -8.74 8.65
N GLY A 30 5.75 -9.65 9.41
CA GLY A 30 6.43 -10.83 8.86
C GLY A 30 5.49 -11.73 8.06
N GLN A 31 4.29 -11.99 8.59
CA GLN A 31 3.26 -12.75 7.88
C GLN A 31 2.78 -12.01 6.61
N ALA A 32 2.57 -10.69 6.68
CA ALA A 32 2.16 -9.90 5.52
C ALA A 32 3.24 -9.89 4.41
N ALA A 33 4.51 -9.73 4.79
CA ALA A 33 5.64 -9.78 3.87
C ALA A 33 5.79 -11.18 3.25
N ALA A 34 5.65 -12.24 4.04
CA ALA A 34 5.69 -13.62 3.54
C ALA A 34 4.56 -13.87 2.53
N ARG A 35 3.33 -13.43 2.83
CA ARG A 35 2.20 -13.53 1.90
C ARG A 35 2.51 -12.82 0.58
N PHE A 36 2.92 -11.55 0.63
CA PHE A 36 3.21 -10.78 -0.58
C PHE A 36 4.36 -11.39 -1.41
N GLY A 37 5.45 -11.79 -0.74
CA GLY A 37 6.58 -12.46 -1.39
C GLY A 37 6.17 -13.77 -2.06
N LEU A 38 5.33 -14.58 -1.42
CA LEU A 38 4.81 -15.82 -2.00
C LEU A 38 3.88 -15.54 -3.19
N SER A 39 3.03 -14.52 -3.13
CA SER A 39 2.23 -14.08 -4.27
C SER A 39 3.13 -13.68 -5.45
N LEU A 40 4.20 -12.92 -5.21
CA LEU A 40 5.15 -12.56 -6.25
C LEU A 40 5.85 -13.79 -6.85
N VAL A 41 6.31 -14.74 -6.04
CA VAL A 41 6.92 -16.00 -6.51
C VAL A 41 5.95 -16.83 -7.35
N ARG A 42 4.68 -16.93 -6.92
CA ARG A 42 3.62 -17.62 -7.67
C ARG A 42 3.43 -17.00 -9.07
N ALA A 43 3.33 -15.68 -9.13
CA ALA A 43 3.20 -14.95 -10.39
C ALA A 43 4.43 -15.11 -11.29
N LEU A 44 5.63 -15.07 -10.73
CA LEU A 44 6.90 -15.33 -11.43
C LEU A 44 6.95 -16.75 -12.02
N ASN A 45 6.39 -17.72 -11.29
CA ASN A 45 6.27 -19.11 -11.74
C ASN A 45 5.14 -19.32 -12.79
N GLY A 46 4.45 -18.25 -13.20
CA GLY A 46 3.44 -18.29 -14.25
C GLY A 46 2.03 -18.58 -13.76
N GLU A 47 1.77 -18.52 -12.46
CA GLU A 47 0.39 -18.56 -11.97
C GLU A 47 -0.38 -17.32 -12.44
N ALA A 48 -1.57 -17.55 -13.03
CA ALA A 48 -2.43 -16.49 -13.53
C ALA A 48 -3.28 -15.87 -12.42
N ASN A 49 -3.74 -14.65 -12.63
CA ASN A 49 -4.69 -13.95 -11.75
C ASN A 49 -4.19 -13.73 -10.32
N VAL A 50 -2.87 -13.63 -10.13
CA VAL A 50 -2.32 -13.21 -8.84
C VAL A 50 -2.46 -11.69 -8.71
N VAL A 51 -3.33 -11.26 -7.79
CA VAL A 51 -3.59 -9.83 -7.54
C VAL A 51 -3.23 -9.47 -6.10
N GLU A 52 -2.42 -8.42 -5.93
CA GLU A 52 -2.09 -7.82 -4.64
C GLU A 52 -2.09 -6.30 -4.76
N CYS A 53 -2.44 -5.57 -3.70
CA CYS A 53 -2.22 -4.13 -3.65
C CYS A 53 -0.78 -3.86 -3.21
N ALA A 54 -0.06 -3.00 -3.95
CA ALA A 54 1.27 -2.57 -3.56
C ALA A 54 1.53 -1.13 -3.99
N TYR A 55 2.38 -0.44 -3.21
CA TYR A 55 2.82 0.91 -3.48
C TYR A 55 3.89 0.90 -4.58
N VAL A 56 3.53 1.35 -5.78
CA VAL A 56 4.39 1.30 -6.98
C VAL A 56 4.35 2.62 -7.72
N GLU A 57 5.31 2.83 -8.61
CA GLU A 57 5.25 3.94 -9.56
C GLU A 57 4.09 3.71 -10.53
N GLY A 58 3.21 4.71 -10.65
CA GLY A 58 2.04 4.70 -11.51
C GLY A 58 2.19 5.61 -12.73
N ASP A 59 1.07 5.86 -13.40
CA ASP A 59 0.95 6.85 -14.48
C ASP A 59 0.77 8.29 -13.97
N GLY A 60 0.60 8.46 -12.66
CA GLY A 60 0.44 9.75 -12.01
C GLY A 60 -1.00 10.20 -11.84
N GLU A 61 -2.01 9.34 -12.08
CA GLU A 61 -3.44 9.69 -11.91
C GLU A 61 -3.72 10.32 -10.53
N HIS A 62 -3.19 9.72 -9.46
CA HIS A 62 -3.35 10.21 -8.09
C HIS A 62 -2.06 10.86 -7.55
N ALA A 63 -0.94 10.16 -7.71
CA ALA A 63 0.41 10.60 -7.38
C ALA A 63 1.43 9.75 -8.15
N ARG A 64 2.70 10.18 -8.21
CA ARG A 64 3.76 9.43 -8.90
C ARG A 64 3.88 7.99 -8.39
N PHE A 65 3.79 7.82 -7.07
CA PHE A 65 3.73 6.52 -6.42
C PHE A 65 2.38 6.40 -5.70
N PHE A 66 1.71 5.27 -5.88
CA PHE A 66 0.39 5.02 -5.31
C PHE A 66 0.17 3.52 -5.09
N SER A 67 -0.68 3.17 -4.11
CA SER A 67 -1.06 1.78 -3.86
C SER A 67 -2.42 1.48 -4.47
N GLN A 68 -2.45 0.57 -5.44
CA GLN A 68 -3.66 0.11 -6.12
C GLN A 68 -3.55 -1.39 -6.40
N PRO A 69 -4.64 -2.08 -6.78
CA PRO A 69 -4.56 -3.50 -7.10
C PRO A 69 -3.69 -3.74 -8.34
N LEU A 70 -2.77 -4.69 -8.25
CA LEU A 70 -1.83 -5.03 -9.33
C LEU A 70 -2.03 -6.47 -9.76
N LEU A 71 -2.18 -6.70 -11.06
CA LEU A 71 -1.99 -8.04 -11.61
C LEU A 71 -0.47 -8.30 -11.66
N LEU A 72 -0.02 -9.34 -10.98
CA LEU A 72 1.36 -9.79 -11.02
C LEU A 72 1.53 -10.84 -12.12
N GLY A 73 2.70 -10.86 -12.75
CA GLY A 73 3.08 -11.85 -13.76
C GLY A 73 4.58 -12.15 -13.75
N LYS A 74 5.04 -12.81 -14.81
CA LYS A 74 6.42 -13.31 -14.94
C LYS A 74 7.52 -12.24 -14.88
N ASN A 75 7.16 -10.97 -15.10
CA ASN A 75 8.08 -9.83 -15.12
C ASN A 75 7.73 -8.78 -14.05
N GLY A 76 7.09 -9.19 -12.94
CA GLY A 76 6.62 -8.28 -11.90
C GLY A 76 5.22 -7.76 -12.18
N VAL A 77 5.02 -6.44 -12.16
CA VAL A 77 3.70 -5.82 -12.39
C VAL A 77 3.31 -5.99 -13.86
N ALA A 78 2.28 -6.79 -14.12
CA ALA A 78 1.74 -7.04 -15.44
C ALA A 78 0.65 -6.02 -15.82
N GLU A 79 -0.20 -5.64 -14.86
CA GLU A 79 -1.29 -4.67 -15.05
C GLU A 79 -1.50 -3.89 -13.77
N ARG A 80 -1.70 -2.58 -13.89
CA ARG A 80 -2.18 -1.72 -12.79
C ARG A 80 -3.70 -1.62 -12.93
N LYS A 81 -4.44 -2.22 -12.01
CA LYS A 81 -5.91 -2.16 -12.03
C LYS A 81 -6.38 -0.84 -11.43
N PRO A 82 -7.49 -0.26 -11.91
CA PRO A 82 -8.05 0.93 -11.30
C PRO A 82 -8.52 0.63 -9.87
N VAL A 83 -8.60 1.67 -9.04
CA VAL A 83 -9.20 1.57 -7.70
C VAL A 83 -10.68 1.16 -7.73
N GLY A 84 -11.35 1.37 -8.86
CA GLY A 84 -12.74 1.02 -9.08
C GLY A 84 -13.70 2.12 -8.61
N ALA A 85 -14.98 1.78 -8.51
CA ALA A 85 -16.00 2.73 -8.05
C ALA A 85 -15.89 2.91 -6.53
N LEU A 86 -15.68 4.16 -6.10
CA LEU A 86 -15.59 4.53 -4.69
C LEU A 86 -16.94 5.05 -4.19
N SER A 87 -17.26 4.74 -2.94
CA SER A 87 -18.34 5.42 -2.22
C SER A 87 -17.98 6.89 -1.96
N PRO A 88 -18.96 7.77 -1.66
CA PRO A 88 -18.67 9.16 -1.32
C PRO A 88 -17.68 9.33 -0.15
N PHE A 89 -17.73 8.42 0.83
CA PHE A 89 -16.80 8.41 1.95
C PHE A 89 -15.38 8.05 1.53
N GLU A 90 -15.21 7.04 0.69
CA GLU A 90 -13.90 6.62 0.17
C GLU A 90 -13.30 7.67 -0.77
N GLN A 91 -14.12 8.31 -1.61
CA GLN A 91 -13.69 9.39 -2.47
C GLN A 91 -13.16 10.57 -1.65
N GLN A 92 -13.91 10.99 -0.61
CA GLN A 92 -13.46 12.07 0.28
C GLN A 92 -12.14 11.71 0.99
N ALA A 93 -11.98 10.47 1.43
CA ALA A 93 -10.76 10.00 2.07
C ALA A 93 -9.57 9.95 1.09
N LEU A 94 -9.81 9.52 -0.16
CA LEU A 94 -8.83 9.55 -1.23
C LEU A 94 -8.36 10.98 -1.46
N ASP A 95 -9.28 11.91 -1.74
CA ASP A 95 -8.96 13.30 -2.04
C ASP A 95 -8.20 13.97 -0.89
N GLY A 96 -8.61 13.69 0.35
CA GLY A 96 -8.01 14.26 1.56
C GLY A 96 -6.58 13.79 1.87
N MET A 97 -6.15 12.64 1.35
CA MET A 97 -4.80 12.11 1.62
C MET A 97 -3.75 12.48 0.57
N LEU A 98 -4.16 12.94 -0.62
CA LEU A 98 -3.25 13.12 -1.77
C LEU A 98 -2.16 14.15 -1.51
N GLU A 99 -2.47 15.25 -0.81
CA GLU A 99 -1.48 16.28 -0.51
C GLU A 99 -0.37 15.77 0.42
N THR A 100 -0.74 15.00 1.45
CA THR A 100 0.24 14.35 2.33
C THR A 100 1.10 13.37 1.55
N LEU A 101 0.49 12.53 0.72
CA LEU A 101 1.21 11.54 -0.07
C LEU A 101 2.23 12.18 -1.02
N LYS A 102 1.83 13.22 -1.76
CA LYS A 102 2.71 13.94 -2.68
C LYS A 102 3.88 14.61 -1.94
N LYS A 103 3.64 15.14 -0.74
CA LYS A 103 4.68 15.71 0.12
C LYS A 103 5.69 14.66 0.55
N ASP A 104 5.24 13.49 0.97
CA ASP A 104 6.12 12.39 1.41
C ASP A 104 6.97 11.87 0.25
N ILE A 105 6.39 11.75 -0.96
CA ILE A 105 7.13 11.41 -2.18
C ILE A 105 8.22 12.44 -2.45
N ALA A 106 7.87 13.74 -2.46
CA ALA A 106 8.81 14.81 -2.72
C ALA A 106 9.95 14.83 -1.69
N GLN A 107 9.65 14.56 -0.42
CA GLN A 107 10.66 14.43 0.63
C GLN A 107 11.63 13.28 0.36
N GLY A 108 11.12 12.11 -0.04
CA GLY A 108 11.96 10.96 -0.40
C GLY A 108 12.86 11.23 -1.60
N GLU A 109 12.34 11.88 -2.65
CA GLU A 109 13.13 12.26 -3.82
C GLU A 109 14.19 13.32 -3.52
N ALA A 110 13.84 14.33 -2.72
CA ALA A 110 14.76 15.39 -2.34
C ALA A 110 15.93 14.84 -1.51
N PHE A 111 15.68 13.86 -0.64
CA PHE A 111 16.72 13.21 0.15
C PHE A 111 17.81 12.55 -0.71
N VAL A 112 17.44 11.92 -1.82
CA VAL A 112 18.41 11.25 -2.72
C VAL A 112 19.18 12.24 -3.61
N LYS A 113 18.62 13.43 -3.86
CA LYS A 113 19.24 14.48 -4.69
C LYS A 113 20.22 15.39 -3.92
N GLN A 114 20.32 15.23 -2.60
CA GLN A 114 21.33 15.89 -1.77
C GLN A 114 22.69 15.20 -1.92
#